data_AF-A0A660UX39-F1
#
_entry.id   AF-A0A660UX39-F1
#
_cell.length_a   1.000
_cell.length_b   1.000
_cell.length_c   1.000
_cell.angle_alpha   90.00
_cell.angle_beta   90.00
_cell.angle_gamma   90.00
#
_symmetry.space_group_name_H-M   'P 1'
#
loop_
_entity.id
_entity.type
_entity.pdbx_description
1 polymer ?
#
loop_
_entity_poly.entity_id
_entity_poly.type
_entity_poly.pdbx_seq_one_letter_code
_entity_poly.pdbx_strand_id
1 'polypeptide(L)'
;LSIINISDIVITKFSTTAIEALAFDKNLIIMNLSTSEPDKVNYVKDGVALGAYNSQQLIDSVKQFMKNKNCLRDRREGYVENLLYKMDGNASERIAAAINQLLETV
;
A
#
# COMPACT_ATOMS: atom_id res chain seq x y z
N LEU A 1 -9.19 16.11 -0.80
CA LEU A 1 -9.36 14.64 -0.84
C LEU A 1 -8.27 14.06 -1.74
N SER A 2 -7.48 13.11 -1.26
CA SER A 2 -6.38 12.50 -2.04
C SER A 2 -6.92 11.49 -3.06
N ILE A 3 -6.19 11.29 -4.17
CA ILE A 3 -6.54 10.33 -5.24
C ILE A 3 -6.65 8.90 -4.70
N ILE A 4 -5.74 8.52 -3.79
CA ILE A 4 -5.75 7.19 -3.13
C ILE A 4 -7.06 6.98 -2.37
N ASN A 5 -7.53 7.98 -1.61
CA ASN A 5 -8.72 7.83 -0.77
C ASN A 5 -10.00 7.60 -1.58
N ILE A 6 -10.13 8.20 -2.76
CA ILE A 6 -11.30 8.04 -3.63
C ILE A 6 -11.21 6.82 -4.57
N SER A 7 -10.09 6.09 -4.56
CA SER A 7 -9.89 4.92 -5.41
C SER A 7 -10.44 3.65 -4.76
N ASP A 8 -10.99 2.75 -5.56
CA ASP A 8 -11.41 1.40 -5.14
C ASP A 8 -10.25 0.38 -5.22
N ILE A 9 -9.39 0.55 -6.23
CA ILE A 9 -8.23 -0.31 -6.50
C ILE A 9 -7.05 0.59 -6.86
N VAL A 10 -5.88 0.33 -6.28
CA VAL A 10 -4.62 0.96 -6.66
C VAL A 10 -3.78 -0.06 -7.42
N ILE A 11 -3.27 0.33 -8.59
CA ILE A 11 -2.40 -0.49 -9.43
C ILE A 11 -1.03 0.19 -9.49
N THR A 12 0.03 -0.53 -9.15
CA THR A 12 1.41 -0.02 -9.19
C THR A 12 2.40 -1.15 -9.49
N LYS A 13 3.69 -0.86 -9.61
CA LYS A 13 4.74 -1.87 -9.87
C LYS A 13 5.63 -2.10 -8.64
N PHE A 14 6.46 -1.12 -8.27
CA PHE A 14 7.34 -1.21 -7.09
C PHE A 14 7.41 0.12 -6.32
N SER A 15 6.33 0.92 -6.34
CA SER A 15 6.28 2.20 -5.64
C SER A 15 6.11 2.05 -4.13
N THR A 16 6.62 2.99 -3.35
CA THR A 16 6.28 3.16 -1.93
C THR A 16 4.81 3.60 -1.75
N THR A 17 4.18 4.17 -2.78
CA THR A 17 2.74 4.48 -2.81
C THR A 17 1.86 3.24 -2.58
N ALA A 18 2.37 2.03 -2.82
CA ALA A 18 1.69 0.80 -2.42
C ALA A 18 1.44 0.77 -0.91
N ILE A 19 2.40 1.19 -0.08
CA ILE A 19 2.27 1.22 1.38
C ILE A 19 1.18 2.22 1.80
N GLU A 20 1.14 3.40 1.15
CA GLU A 20 0.07 4.39 1.38
C GLU A 20 -1.30 3.81 1.00
N ALA A 21 -1.41 3.12 -0.14
CA ALA A 21 -2.64 2.45 -0.53
C ALA A 21 -3.10 1.42 0.52
N LEU A 22 -2.18 0.61 1.03
CA LEU A 22 -2.46 -0.36 2.10
C LEU A 22 -2.90 0.33 3.40
N ALA A 23 -2.25 1.43 3.77
CA ALA A 23 -2.60 2.23 4.95
C ALA A 23 -4.01 2.85 4.86
N PHE A 24 -4.47 3.16 3.65
CA PHE A 24 -5.84 3.60 3.36
C PHE A 24 -6.83 2.44 3.15
N ASP A 25 -6.45 1.20 3.52
CA ASP A 25 -7.23 -0.04 3.32
C ASP A 25 -7.69 -0.24 1.85
N LYS A 26 -6.82 0.10 0.89
CA LYS A 26 -7.12 -0.05 -0.54
C LYS A 26 -6.68 -1.41 -1.06
N ASN A 27 -7.47 -1.95 -1.98
CA ASN A 27 -7.08 -3.13 -2.73
C ASN A 27 -5.91 -2.79 -3.65
N LEU A 28 -4.87 -3.63 -3.62
CA LEU A 28 -3.60 -3.39 -4.28
C LEU A 28 -3.34 -4.46 -5.35
N ILE A 29 -2.99 -4.02 -6.56
CA ILE A 29 -2.49 -4.89 -7.62
C ILE A 29 -1.05 -4.47 -7.94
N ILE A 30 -0.13 -5.44 -7.91
CA ILE A 30 1.22 -5.29 -8.44
C ILE A 30 1.22 -5.72 -9.89
N MET A 31 1.29 -4.74 -10.79
CA MET A 31 1.39 -4.96 -12.23
C MET A 31 2.86 -4.95 -12.64
N ASN A 32 3.39 -6.12 -12.98
CA ASN A 32 4.75 -6.28 -13.46
C ASN A 32 4.76 -7.10 -14.75
N LEU A 33 4.72 -6.41 -15.89
CA LEU A 33 4.73 -7.03 -17.22
C LEU A 33 6.15 -7.36 -17.72
N SER A 34 7.18 -7.20 -16.87
CA SER A 34 8.55 -7.54 -17.23
C SER A 34 8.70 -9.05 -17.34
N THR A 35 9.30 -9.53 -18.43
CA THR A 35 9.60 -10.95 -18.63
C THR A 35 10.92 -11.38 -17.95
N SER A 36 11.77 -10.43 -17.59
CA SER A 36 13.11 -10.69 -17.06
C SER A 36 13.32 -10.22 -15.62
N GLU A 37 12.41 -9.40 -15.08
CA GLU A 37 12.54 -8.87 -13.72
C GLU A 37 11.37 -9.32 -12.83
N PRO A 38 11.64 -10.07 -11.74
CA PRO A 38 10.60 -10.38 -10.76
C PRO A 38 10.21 -9.13 -9.96
N ASP A 39 9.18 -9.26 -9.12
CA ASP A 39 8.77 -8.19 -8.22
C ASP A 39 9.92 -7.83 -7.27
N LYS A 40 10.27 -6.54 -7.23
CA LYS A 40 11.36 -6.02 -6.40
C LYS A 40 10.97 -5.87 -4.93
N VAL A 41 9.67 -5.87 -4.65
CA VAL A 41 9.10 -5.72 -3.30
C VAL A 41 8.09 -6.84 -3.07
N ASN A 42 8.07 -7.39 -1.86
CA ASN A 42 7.36 -8.62 -1.54
C ASN A 42 5.84 -8.48 -1.33
N TYR A 43 5.17 -7.44 -1.81
CA TYR A 43 3.73 -7.22 -1.55
C TYR A 43 2.83 -8.41 -1.91
N VAL A 44 3.09 -9.08 -3.04
CA VAL A 44 2.34 -10.27 -3.47
C VAL A 44 2.69 -11.48 -2.59
N LYS A 45 3.98 -11.66 -2.28
CA LYS A 45 4.48 -12.75 -1.42
C LYS A 45 3.95 -12.63 0.01
N ASP A 46 3.86 -11.41 0.52
CA ASP A 46 3.33 -11.08 1.85
C ASP A 46 1.79 -11.19 1.88
N GLY A 47 1.15 -11.38 0.72
CA GLY A 47 -0.29 -11.59 0.58
C GLY A 47 -1.13 -10.34 0.78
N VAL A 48 -0.54 -9.15 0.63
CA VAL A 48 -1.23 -7.87 0.74
C VAL A 48 -1.66 -7.30 -0.61
N ALA A 49 -1.24 -7.93 -1.70
CA ALA A 49 -1.59 -7.55 -3.07
C ALA A 49 -1.82 -8.77 -3.96
N LEU A 50 -2.54 -8.58 -5.07
CA LEU A 50 -2.57 -9.53 -6.19
C LEU A 50 -1.50 -9.17 -7.22
N GLY A 51 -0.86 -10.17 -7.83
CA GLY A 51 0.09 -9.98 -8.91
C GLY A 51 -0.57 -10.07 -10.29
N ALA A 52 -0.20 -9.18 -11.20
CA ALA A 52 -0.62 -9.18 -12.59
C ALA A 52 0.59 -9.09 -13.53
N TYR A 53 0.94 -10.21 -14.17
CA TYR A 53 2.14 -10.37 -15.00
C TYR A 53 1.84 -10.47 -16.50
N ASN A 54 0.56 -10.38 -16.86
CA ASN A 54 0.08 -10.21 -18.22
C ASN A 54 -1.30 -9.50 -18.20
N SER A 55 -1.81 -9.13 -19.37
CA SER A 55 -3.09 -8.43 -19.52
C SER A 55 -4.28 -9.21 -18.96
N GLN A 56 -4.32 -10.53 -19.17
CA GLN A 56 -5.40 -11.38 -18.69
C GLN A 56 -5.43 -11.43 -17.16
N GLN A 57 -4.27 -11.60 -16.53
CA GLN A 57 -4.15 -11.61 -15.06
C GLN A 57 -4.54 -10.27 -14.43
N LEU A 58 -4.28 -9.14 -15.11
CA LEU A 58 -4.75 -7.84 -14.65
C LEU A 58 -6.29 -7.78 -14.63
N ILE A 59 -6.93 -8.21 -15.71
CA ILE A 59 -8.40 -8.26 -15.83
C ILE A 59 -8.98 -9.15 -14.73
N ASP A 60 -8.40 -10.34 -14.51
CA ASP A 60 -8.88 -11.30 -13.52
C ASP A 60 -8.73 -10.75 -12.09
N SER A 61 -7.62 -10.06 -11.79
CA SER A 61 -7.38 -9.42 -10.49
C SER A 61 -8.39 -8.31 -10.20
N VAL A 62 -8.70 -7.47 -11.20
CA VAL A 62 -9.74 -6.43 -11.05
C VAL A 62 -11.10 -7.07 -10.78
N LYS A 63 -11.51 -8.08 -11.57
CA LYS A 63 -12.77 -8.80 -11.37
C LYS A 63 -12.85 -9.46 -10.00
N GLN A 64 -11.74 -10.01 -9.51
CA GLN A 64 -11.67 -10.63 -8.19
C GLN A 64 -11.97 -9.61 -7.09
N PHE A 65 -11.35 -8.42 -7.13
CA PHE A 65 -11.64 -7.37 -6.16
C PHE A 65 -13.05 -6.79 -6.28
N MET A 66 -13.61 -6.73 -7.49
CA MET A 66 -15.02 -6.35 -7.68
C MET A 66 -15.98 -7.36 -7.04
N LYS A 67 -15.66 -8.66 -7.09
CA LYS A 67 -16.48 -9.73 -6.49
C LYS A 67 -16.31 -9.82 -4.97
N ASN A 68 -15.08 -9.68 -4.47
CA ASN A 68 -14.76 -9.71 -3.05
C ASN A 68 -13.70 -8.67 -2.70
N LYS A 69 -14.17 -7.46 -2.38
CA LYS A 69 -13.33 -6.30 -2.04
C LYS A 69 -12.50 -6.45 -0.76
N ASN A 70 -12.80 -7.43 0.09
CA ASN A 70 -12.17 -7.59 1.40
C ASN A 70 -11.30 -8.85 1.47
N CYS A 71 -11.03 -9.54 0.35
CA CYS A 71 -10.38 -10.85 0.36
C CYS A 71 -8.96 -10.86 0.96
N LEU A 72 -8.29 -9.71 1.06
CA LEU A 72 -6.95 -9.57 1.65
C LEU A 72 -6.91 -8.62 2.86
N ARG A 73 -8.06 -8.16 3.36
CA ARG A 73 -8.12 -7.07 4.36
C ARG A 73 -7.32 -7.37 5.62
N ASP A 74 -7.53 -8.53 6.24
CA ASP A 74 -6.84 -8.91 7.48
C ASP A 74 -5.32 -8.96 7.32
N ARG A 75 -4.83 -9.37 6.14
CA ARG A 75 -3.39 -9.35 5.84
C ARG A 75 -2.85 -7.93 5.68
N ARG A 76 -3.63 -7.02 5.08
CA ARG A 76 -3.25 -5.60 4.95
C ARG A 76 -3.14 -4.94 6.31
N GLU A 77 -4.12 -5.15 7.19
CA GLU A 77 -4.13 -4.57 8.55
C GLU A 77 -2.86 -4.99 9.31
N GLY A 78 -2.55 -6.29 9.35
CA GLY A 78 -1.32 -6.78 10.00
C GLY A 78 -0.02 -6.30 9.33
N TYR A 79 0.02 -6.15 8.01
CA TYR A 79 1.21 -5.63 7.32
C TYR A 79 1.48 -4.17 7.66
N VAL A 80 0.42 -3.35 7.67
CA VAL A 80 0.51 -1.92 7.95
C VAL A 80 0.94 -1.67 9.39
N GLU A 81 0.40 -2.42 10.37
CA GLU A 81 0.79 -2.33 11.77
C GLU A 81 2.28 -2.63 12.02
N ASN A 82 2.87 -3.52 11.22
CA ASN A 82 4.28 -3.88 11.34
C ASN A 82 5.22 -2.86 10.67
N LEU A 83 4.74 -2.14 9.65
CA LEU A 83 5.58 -1.27 8.83
C LEU A 83 5.48 0.20 9.23
N LEU A 84 4.28 0.67 9.57
CA LEU A 84 4.03 2.05 9.91
C LEU A 84 4.02 2.24 11.43
N TYR A 85 4.57 3.37 11.87
CA TYR A 85 4.30 3.86 13.22
C TYR A 85 2.81 4.31 13.32
N LYS A 86 2.47 5.10 14.33
CA LYS A 86 1.11 5.58 14.58
C LYS A 86 0.47 6.27 13.38
N MET A 87 -0.64 5.70 12.90
CA MET A 87 -1.54 6.29 11.90
C MET A 87 -2.70 7.06 12.55
N ASP A 88 -2.39 7.97 13.47
CA ASP A 88 -3.38 8.76 14.22
C ASP A 88 -3.62 10.16 13.64
N GLY A 89 -3.06 10.45 12.46
CA GLY A 89 -3.15 11.75 11.81
C GLY A 89 -2.23 12.84 12.39
N ASN A 90 -1.52 12.58 13.49
CA ASN A 90 -0.74 13.60 14.21
C ASN A 90 0.77 13.57 13.89
N ALA A 91 1.13 13.10 12.69
CA ALA A 91 2.53 12.95 12.31
C ALA A 91 3.23 14.31 12.27
N SER A 92 2.60 15.33 11.70
CA SER A 92 3.16 16.67 11.59
C SER A 92 3.40 17.32 12.95
N GLU A 93 2.46 17.16 13.89
CA GLU A 93 2.55 17.66 15.26
C GLU A 93 3.71 17.00 16.02
N ARG A 94 3.86 15.67 15.88
CA ARG A 94 4.99 14.94 16.47
C ARG A 94 6.33 15.44 15.95
N ILE A 95 6.44 15.63 14.63
CA ILE A 95 7.68 16.10 14.03
C ILE A 95 7.97 17.55 14.44
N ALA A 96 6.97 18.43 14.48
CA ALA A 96 7.14 19.80 14.96
C ALA A 96 7.61 19.84 16.43
N ALA A 97 7.01 19.01 17.29
CA ALA A 97 7.43 18.90 18.69
C ALA A 97 8.88 18.40 18.82
N ALA A 98 9.27 17.40 18.03
CA ALA A 98 10.64 16.88 18.04
C ALA A 98 11.66 17.93 17.56
N ILE A 99 11.32 18.71 16.53
CA ILE A 99 12.17 19.82 16.05
C ILE A 99 12.35 20.87 17.15
N ASN A 100 11.27 21.28 17.82
CA ASN A 100 11.35 22.26 18.90
C ASN A 100 12.23 21.77 20.06
N GLN A 101 12.08 20.51 20.47
CA GLN A 101 12.93 19.91 21.51
C GLN A 101 14.41 19.93 21.13
N LEU A 102 14.74 19.62 19.88
CA LEU A 102 16.12 19.66 19.40
C LEU A 102 16.70 21.08 19.43
N LEU A 103 15.90 22.10 19.11
CA LEU A 103 16.34 23.50 19.14
C LEU A 103 16.52 24.05 20.56
N GLU A 104 15.69 23.63 21.52
CA GLU A 104 15.81 24.01 22.93
C GLU A 104 17.01 23.34 23.65
N THR A 105 17.61 22.32 23.03
CA THR A 105 18.76 21.59 23.58
C THR A 105 20.12 22.14 23.08
N VAL A 106 20.11 23.14 22.18
CA VAL A 106 21.31 23.85 21.65
C VAL A 106 21.49 25.18 22.36
#